data_AF-A0A4T0VNY5-F1
#
_entry.id   AF-A0A4T0VNY5-F1
#
_cell.length_a   1.000
_cell.length_b   1.000
_cell.length_c   1.000
_cell.angle_alpha   90.00
_cell.angle_beta   90.00
_cell.angle_gamma   90.00
#
_symmetry.space_group_name_H-M   'P 1'
#
loop_
_entity.id
_entity.type
_entity.pdbx_description
1 polymer ?
#
loop_
_entity_poly.entity_id
_entity_poly.type
_entity_poly.pdbx_seq_one_letter_code
_entity_poly.pdbx_strand_id
1 'polypeptide(L)'
;MAHLPPSTAIFSPSIARIAASTAKDWSYVDSWLLLKYQGRPVPAFERNPETLKALLALANSNETADEERELVARAEATIVQEVSAVQRQSDPNSELPTPADVRERILGAIQDHLTREGQTALNSMATLSCQLSVAYPDAETLGRSMIALHAETSELEQMRGRVHVLEAYIEQESASANDLLQILRSDDYKPANDLARQNLDMQRKIKAMAARIPEHKDRVYSLNKCHNASYNTIEKIVQDEADYLNLLAQKKGLDAEVDQFSGLPDDLKTARAELEHLRAEVRAITQHRDAIFEGLVERESPRKGR
;
A
#
# COMPACT_ATOMS: atom_id res chain seq x y z
N MET A 1 -40.83 37.92 6.75
CA MET A 1 -40.20 37.82 8.07
C MET A 1 -39.13 36.76 8.01
N ALA A 2 -37.87 37.19 7.91
CA ALA A 2 -36.67 36.48 8.36
C ALA A 2 -35.53 37.49 8.21
N HIS A 3 -35.27 38.22 9.28
CA HIS A 3 -34.16 39.16 9.38
C HIS A 3 -32.86 38.36 9.44
N LEU A 4 -31.98 38.54 8.46
CA LEU A 4 -30.56 38.28 8.63
C LEU A 4 -29.85 39.63 8.53
N PRO A 5 -29.05 40.02 9.54
CA PRO A 5 -28.54 41.38 9.66
C PRO A 5 -27.47 41.67 8.60
N PRO A 6 -27.39 42.91 8.09
CA PRO A 6 -26.22 43.38 7.38
C PRO A 6 -25.12 43.72 8.40
N SER A 7 -23.89 43.33 8.09
CA SER A 7 -22.64 43.67 8.81
C SER A 7 -22.24 42.76 9.97
N THR A 8 -21.27 41.88 9.70
CA THR A 8 -20.20 41.54 10.64
C THR A 8 -18.87 41.65 9.92
N ALA A 9 -18.11 42.70 10.22
CA ALA A 9 -16.73 42.86 9.84
C ALA A 9 -15.87 41.69 10.39
N ILE A 10 -15.33 40.84 9.52
CA ILE A 10 -14.34 39.78 9.89
C ILE A 10 -13.13 39.77 8.93
N PHE A 11 -13.03 40.69 7.96
CA PHE A 11 -11.87 40.72 7.06
C PHE A 11 -10.71 41.51 7.64
N SER A 12 -9.93 40.86 8.50
CA SER A 12 -8.53 41.26 8.68
C SER A 12 -7.83 41.21 7.31
N PRO A 13 -7.05 42.24 6.93
CA PRO A 13 -6.26 42.23 5.69
C PRO A 13 -5.43 40.96 5.51
N SER A 14 -5.00 40.33 6.61
CA SER A 14 -4.27 39.08 6.60
C SER A 14 -5.14 37.88 6.17
N ILE A 15 -6.38 37.80 6.63
CA ILE A 15 -7.33 36.72 6.25
C ILE A 15 -7.73 36.87 4.79
N ALA A 16 -7.99 38.11 4.34
CA ALA A 16 -8.28 38.39 2.94
C ALA A 16 -7.10 38.03 2.02
N ARG A 17 -5.86 38.28 2.47
CA ARG A 17 -4.65 37.90 1.72
C ARG A 17 -4.49 36.38 1.62
N ILE A 18 -4.74 35.64 2.70
CA ILE A 18 -4.68 34.17 2.72
C ILE A 18 -5.80 33.57 1.84
N ALA A 19 -7.01 34.12 1.90
CA ALA A 19 -8.11 33.70 1.03
C ALA A 19 -7.80 33.98 -0.45
N ALA A 20 -7.18 35.12 -0.75
CA ALA A 20 -6.77 35.46 -2.12
C ALA A 20 -5.63 34.56 -2.64
N SER A 21 -4.63 34.23 -1.79
CA SER A 21 -3.55 33.32 -2.19
C SER A 21 -4.07 31.91 -2.41
N THR A 22 -4.90 31.39 -1.50
CA THR A 22 -5.50 30.06 -1.66
C THR A 22 -6.42 29.98 -2.89
N ALA A 23 -7.18 31.03 -3.19
CA ALA A 23 -7.97 31.09 -4.44
C ALA A 23 -7.08 31.08 -5.70
N LYS A 24 -5.93 31.77 -5.66
CA LYS A 24 -4.94 31.73 -6.75
C LYS A 24 -4.36 30.33 -6.93
N ASP A 25 -3.98 29.67 -5.85
CA ASP A 25 -3.42 28.31 -5.89
C ASP A 25 -4.44 27.31 -6.46
N TRP A 26 -5.72 27.43 -6.08
CA TRP A 26 -6.79 26.63 -6.68
C TRP A 26 -6.97 26.91 -8.17
N SER A 27 -6.89 28.17 -8.61
CA SER A 27 -6.99 28.50 -10.05
C SER A 27 -5.83 27.91 -10.87
N TYR A 28 -4.63 27.86 -10.29
CA TYR A 28 -3.47 27.20 -10.90
C TYR A 28 -3.71 25.69 -11.01
N VAL A 29 -4.11 25.03 -9.93
CA VAL A 29 -4.44 23.59 -9.94
C VAL A 29 -5.54 23.26 -10.94
N ASP A 30 -6.60 24.06 -11.00
CA ASP A 30 -7.69 23.86 -11.96
C ASP A 30 -7.19 23.96 -13.42
N SER A 31 -6.34 24.95 -13.72
CA SER A 31 -5.74 25.10 -15.05
C SER A 31 -4.81 23.93 -15.42
N TRP A 32 -4.02 23.46 -14.46
CA TRP A 32 -3.10 22.33 -14.62
C TRP A 32 -3.87 21.01 -14.83
N LEU A 33 -4.94 20.78 -14.07
CA LEU A 33 -5.82 19.62 -14.25
C LEU A 33 -6.50 19.66 -15.62
N LEU A 34 -7.02 20.81 -16.06
CA LEU A 34 -7.62 20.94 -17.39
C LEU A 34 -6.64 20.58 -18.51
N LEU A 35 -5.37 20.98 -18.37
CA LEU A 35 -4.30 20.61 -19.31
C LEU A 35 -4.05 19.10 -19.32
N LYS A 36 -3.90 18.47 -18.15
CA LYS A 36 -3.59 17.02 -18.04
C LYS A 36 -4.76 16.13 -18.47
N TYR A 37 -6.01 16.57 -18.28
CA TYR A 37 -7.20 15.82 -18.71
C TYR A 37 -7.62 16.06 -20.17
N GLN A 38 -6.94 16.95 -20.92
CA GLN A 38 -7.13 17.16 -22.36
C GLN A 38 -8.62 17.30 -22.78
N GLY A 39 -9.40 18.06 -21.99
CA GLY A 39 -10.83 18.28 -22.25
C GLY A 39 -11.77 17.19 -21.71
N ARG A 40 -11.27 16.18 -20.99
CA ARG A 40 -12.12 15.27 -20.19
C ARG A 40 -12.54 15.95 -18.88
N PRO A 41 -13.73 15.65 -18.35
CA PRO A 41 -14.16 16.20 -17.08
C PRO A 41 -13.24 15.69 -15.96
N VAL A 42 -12.72 16.62 -15.15
CA VAL A 42 -11.93 16.30 -13.97
C VAL A 42 -12.83 15.59 -12.95
N PRO A 43 -12.42 14.43 -12.39
CA PRO A 43 -13.18 13.75 -11.35
C PRO A 43 -13.46 14.67 -10.16
N ALA A 44 -14.64 14.55 -9.56
CA ALA A 44 -14.97 15.34 -8.38
C ALA A 44 -14.10 14.91 -7.19
N PHE A 45 -13.52 15.89 -6.49
CA PHE A 45 -12.75 15.67 -5.27
C PHE A 45 -13.03 16.77 -4.24
N GLU A 46 -12.76 16.47 -2.98
CA GLU A 46 -12.97 17.40 -1.88
C GLU A 46 -11.94 18.54 -1.93
N ARG A 47 -12.39 19.80 -1.87
CA ARG A 47 -11.50 20.97 -1.83
C ARG A 47 -11.08 21.31 -0.40
N ASN A 48 -10.12 20.55 0.11
CA ASN A 48 -9.54 20.68 1.45
C ASN A 48 -8.10 21.25 1.36
N PRO A 49 -7.59 22.03 2.34
CA PRO A 49 -6.19 22.47 2.35
C PRO A 49 -5.16 21.35 2.15
N GLU A 50 -5.41 20.14 2.69
CA GLU A 50 -4.52 18.99 2.48
C GLU A 50 -4.50 18.54 1.01
N THR A 51 -5.67 18.55 0.35
CA THR A 51 -5.77 18.24 -1.09
C THR A 51 -5.10 19.29 -1.96
N LEU A 52 -5.20 20.57 -1.60
CA LEU A 52 -4.50 21.65 -2.30
C LEU A 52 -2.98 21.45 -2.23
N LYS A 53 -2.47 21.16 -1.03
CA LYS A 53 -1.05 20.90 -0.81
C LYS A 53 -0.55 19.69 -1.60
N ALA A 54 -1.31 18.60 -1.60
CA ALA A 54 -0.98 17.40 -2.36
C ALA A 54 -1.00 17.66 -3.88
N LEU A 55 -2.00 18.36 -4.39
CA LEU A 55 -2.12 18.68 -5.82
C LEU A 55 -1.04 19.65 -6.30
N LEU A 56 -0.66 20.65 -5.49
CA LEU A 56 0.47 21.53 -5.80
C LEU A 56 1.80 20.78 -5.84
N ALA A 57 2.02 19.86 -4.88
CA ALA A 57 3.22 19.03 -4.87
C ALA A 57 3.28 18.12 -6.10
N LEU A 58 2.15 17.54 -6.50
CA LEU A 58 2.04 16.71 -7.70
C LEU A 58 2.28 17.54 -8.97
N ALA A 59 1.66 18.72 -9.07
CA ALA A 59 1.84 19.63 -10.20
C ALA A 59 3.31 20.01 -10.39
N ASN A 60 3.97 20.43 -9.32
CA ASN A 60 5.39 20.75 -9.32
C ASN A 60 6.25 19.53 -9.72
N SER A 61 6.00 18.35 -9.12
CA SER A 61 6.72 17.12 -9.49
C SER A 61 6.52 16.71 -10.95
N ASN A 62 5.37 17.03 -11.53
CA ASN A 62 5.07 16.73 -12.92
C ASN A 62 5.79 17.72 -13.84
N GLU A 63 5.79 19.00 -13.51
CA GLU A 63 6.55 20.04 -14.23
C GLU A 63 8.05 19.74 -14.20
N THR A 64 8.62 19.38 -13.05
CA THR A 64 10.04 18.99 -12.97
C THR A 64 10.34 17.76 -13.82
N ALA A 65 9.45 16.77 -13.83
CA ALA A 65 9.64 15.59 -14.67
C ALA A 65 9.51 15.90 -16.17
N ASP A 66 8.61 16.80 -16.54
CA ASP A 66 8.44 17.26 -17.94
C ASP A 66 9.68 18.06 -18.38
N GLU A 67 10.24 18.93 -17.54
CA GLU A 67 11.50 19.66 -17.78
C GLU A 67 12.70 18.71 -17.95
N GLU A 68 12.84 17.72 -17.07
CA GLU A 68 13.90 16.69 -17.16
C GLU A 68 13.80 15.90 -18.46
N ARG A 69 12.58 15.48 -18.86
CA ARG A 69 12.35 14.79 -20.13
C ARG A 69 12.72 15.66 -21.32
N GLU A 70 12.40 16.95 -21.26
CA GLU A 70 12.76 17.88 -22.33
C GLU A 70 14.28 18.07 -22.45
N LEU A 71 15.00 18.13 -21.32
CA LEU A 71 16.46 18.19 -21.31
C LEU A 71 17.09 16.93 -21.91
N VAL A 72 16.58 15.75 -21.55
CA VAL A 72 17.02 14.47 -22.13
C VAL A 72 16.75 14.43 -23.63
N ALA A 73 15.53 14.78 -24.07
CA ALA A 73 15.18 14.80 -25.49
C ALA A 73 16.04 15.78 -26.29
N ARG A 74 16.38 16.95 -25.71
CA ARG A 74 17.33 17.90 -26.32
C ARG A 74 18.73 17.32 -26.44
N ALA A 75 19.24 16.67 -25.39
CA ALA A 75 20.55 16.03 -25.41
C ALA A 75 20.60 14.89 -26.44
N GLU A 76 19.56 14.05 -26.51
CA GLU A 76 19.45 12.99 -27.53
C GLU A 76 19.41 13.57 -28.94
N ALA A 77 18.63 14.63 -29.17
CA ALA A 77 18.58 15.30 -30.47
C ALA A 77 19.95 15.86 -30.88
N THR A 78 20.70 16.46 -29.95
CA THR A 78 22.07 16.92 -30.22
C THR A 78 23.02 15.77 -30.55
N ILE A 79 22.95 14.66 -29.81
CA ILE A 79 23.79 13.47 -30.05
C ILE A 79 23.47 12.87 -31.42
N VAL A 80 22.19 12.73 -31.77
CA VAL A 80 21.77 12.20 -33.08
C VAL A 80 22.27 13.11 -34.21
N GLN A 81 22.20 14.43 -34.04
CA GLN A 81 22.73 15.37 -35.01
C GLN A 81 24.24 15.23 -35.18
N GLU A 82 25.00 15.17 -34.08
CA GLU A 82 26.46 14.98 -34.10
C GLU A 82 26.86 13.66 -34.75
N VAL A 83 26.24 12.54 -34.37
CA VAL A 83 26.51 11.22 -34.97
C VAL A 83 26.18 11.25 -36.46
N SER A 84 25.06 11.85 -36.86
CA SER A 84 24.70 11.97 -38.27
C SER A 84 25.67 12.86 -39.07
N ALA A 85 26.25 13.88 -38.44
CA ALA A 85 27.25 14.75 -39.06
C ALA A 85 28.59 14.03 -39.23
N VAL A 86 29.04 13.27 -38.22
CA VAL A 86 30.24 12.43 -38.28
C VAL A 86 30.10 11.34 -39.34
N GLN A 87 28.92 10.70 -39.44
CA GLN A 87 28.63 9.70 -40.47
C GLN A 87 28.69 10.28 -41.89
N ARG A 88 28.32 11.56 -42.08
CA ARG A 88 28.41 12.24 -43.38
C ARG A 88 29.82 12.73 -43.72
N GLN A 89 30.69 12.93 -42.73
CA GLN A 89 32.07 13.38 -42.90
C GLN A 89 33.09 12.24 -42.97
N SER A 90 32.66 11.00 -42.71
CA SER A 90 33.53 9.82 -42.76
C SER A 90 33.82 9.43 -44.22
N ASP A 91 35.10 9.43 -44.59
CA ASP A 91 35.59 8.96 -45.90
C ASP A 91 35.16 7.50 -46.16
N PRO A 92 34.74 7.14 -47.39
CA PRO A 92 34.31 5.77 -47.74
C PRO A 92 35.46 4.73 -47.72
N ASN A 93 36.70 5.16 -47.48
CA ASN A 93 37.89 4.31 -47.36
C ASN A 93 38.43 4.18 -45.93
N SER A 94 37.78 4.78 -44.93
CA SER A 94 38.14 4.53 -43.53
C SER A 94 37.64 3.14 -43.15
N GLU A 95 38.55 2.25 -42.76
CA GLU A 95 38.20 0.93 -42.23
C GLU A 95 37.13 1.10 -41.16
N LEU A 96 35.93 0.55 -41.40
CA LEU A 96 34.82 0.61 -40.46
C LEU A 96 35.33 0.11 -39.09
N PRO A 97 35.21 0.91 -38.02
CA PRO A 97 35.69 0.50 -36.71
C PRO A 97 35.03 -0.82 -36.33
N THR A 98 35.83 -1.80 -35.92
CA THR A 98 35.29 -3.11 -35.56
C THR A 98 34.37 -2.94 -34.35
N PRO A 99 33.37 -3.82 -34.16
CA PRO A 99 32.50 -3.76 -32.98
C PRO A 99 33.27 -3.86 -31.65
N ALA A 100 34.51 -4.36 -31.67
CA ALA A 100 35.42 -4.35 -30.53
C ALA A 100 35.98 -2.94 -30.26
N ASP A 101 36.45 -2.23 -31.29
CA ASP A 101 36.99 -0.86 -31.16
C ASP A 101 35.92 0.13 -30.70
N VAL A 102 34.70 -0.02 -31.21
CA VAL A 102 33.54 0.79 -30.79
C VAL A 102 33.23 0.52 -29.31
N ARG A 103 33.25 -0.75 -28.89
CA ARG A 103 33.02 -1.13 -27.49
C ARG A 103 34.09 -0.55 -26.58
N GLU A 104 35.36 -0.66 -26.96
CA GLU A 104 36.47 -0.14 -26.16
C GLU A 104 36.42 1.39 -26.04
N ARG A 105 36.08 2.09 -27.13
CA ARG A 105 35.83 3.54 -27.10
C ARG A 105 34.68 3.92 -26.18
N ILE A 106 33.57 3.19 -26.23
CA ILE A 106 32.40 3.43 -25.37
C ILE A 106 32.76 3.16 -23.90
N LEU A 107 33.44 2.06 -23.60
CA LEU A 107 33.87 1.72 -22.24
C LEU A 107 34.87 2.75 -21.70
N GLY A 108 35.83 3.21 -22.54
CA GLY A 108 36.76 4.28 -22.19
C GLY A 108 36.04 5.59 -21.90
N ALA A 109 35.11 6.00 -22.77
CA ALA A 109 34.31 7.20 -22.54
C ALA A 109 33.46 7.11 -21.26
N ILE A 110 32.85 5.95 -20.97
CA ILE A 110 32.11 5.73 -19.73
C ILE A 110 33.04 5.82 -18.51
N GLN A 111 34.24 5.25 -18.60
CA GLN A 111 35.23 5.28 -17.54
C GLN A 111 35.73 6.70 -17.24
N ASP A 112 35.97 7.49 -18.29
CA ASP A 112 36.45 8.87 -18.19
C ASP A 112 35.39 9.84 -17.65
N HIS A 113 34.11 9.61 -17.96
CA HIS A 113 32.99 10.45 -17.51
C HIS A 113 32.34 9.94 -16.21
N LEU A 114 32.86 8.86 -15.62
CA LEU A 114 32.32 8.34 -14.38
C LEU A 114 32.66 9.28 -13.21
N THR A 115 31.66 9.65 -12.42
CA THR A 115 31.90 10.41 -11.19
C THR A 115 32.74 9.59 -10.21
N ARG A 116 33.41 10.27 -9.27
CA ARG A 116 34.18 9.60 -8.21
C ARG A 116 33.33 8.57 -7.45
N GLU A 117 32.08 8.92 -7.18
CA GLU A 117 31.11 8.02 -6.54
C GLU A 117 30.83 6.79 -7.41
N GLY A 118 30.58 6.97 -8.72
CA GLY A 118 30.39 5.85 -9.65
C GLY A 118 31.60 4.90 -9.70
N GLN A 119 32.82 5.45 -9.69
CA GLN A 119 34.04 4.63 -9.66
C GLN A 119 34.15 3.82 -8.37
N THR A 120 33.87 4.44 -7.23
CA THR A 120 33.86 3.73 -5.94
C THR A 120 32.78 2.65 -5.88
N ALA A 121 31.58 2.91 -6.42
CA ALA A 121 30.49 1.96 -6.45
C ALA A 121 30.84 0.74 -7.31
N LEU A 122 31.33 0.94 -8.54
CA LEU A 122 31.74 -0.18 -9.41
C LEU A 122 32.89 -0.99 -8.81
N ASN A 123 33.90 -0.33 -8.23
CA ASN A 123 34.98 -1.03 -7.53
C ASN A 123 34.45 -1.85 -6.34
N SER A 124 33.51 -1.29 -5.57
CA SER A 124 32.90 -2.03 -4.45
C SER A 124 32.05 -3.21 -4.91
N MET A 125 31.32 -3.08 -6.02
CA MET A 125 30.58 -4.20 -6.61
C MET A 125 31.51 -5.27 -7.12
N ALA A 126 32.61 -4.90 -7.79
CA ALA A 126 33.61 -5.86 -8.26
C ALA A 126 34.28 -6.61 -7.10
N THR A 127 34.66 -5.91 -6.03
CA THR A 127 35.26 -6.55 -4.85
C THR A 127 34.26 -7.47 -4.14
N LEU A 128 33.02 -7.04 -3.96
CA LEU A 128 31.96 -7.87 -3.37
C LEU A 128 31.62 -9.08 -4.24
N SER A 129 31.60 -8.92 -5.56
CA SER A 129 31.39 -10.00 -6.52
C SER A 129 32.47 -11.08 -6.39
N CYS A 130 33.73 -10.66 -6.27
CA CYS A 130 34.85 -11.58 -6.04
C CYS A 130 34.75 -12.28 -4.68
N GLN A 131 34.39 -11.55 -3.62
CA GLN A 131 34.24 -12.12 -2.27
C GLN A 131 33.09 -13.12 -2.18
N LEU A 132 31.96 -12.80 -2.80
CA LEU A 132 30.75 -13.63 -2.83
C LEU A 132 30.78 -14.67 -3.97
N SER A 133 31.84 -14.69 -4.79
CA SER A 133 31.99 -15.58 -5.96
C SER A 133 30.80 -15.54 -6.91
N VAL A 134 30.25 -14.35 -7.15
CA VAL A 134 29.14 -14.10 -8.10
C VAL A 134 29.73 -13.76 -9.47
N ALA A 135 29.34 -14.49 -10.52
CA ALA A 135 29.89 -14.29 -11.87
C ALA A 135 29.31 -13.05 -12.60
N TYR A 136 28.05 -12.72 -12.32
CA TYR A 136 27.35 -11.57 -12.89
C TYR A 136 26.78 -10.72 -11.75
N PRO A 137 27.54 -9.75 -11.24
CA PRO A 137 27.10 -8.94 -10.09
C PRO A 137 25.96 -8.02 -10.50
N ASP A 138 24.80 -8.28 -9.93
CA ASP A 138 23.71 -7.31 -9.88
C ASP A 138 23.65 -6.74 -8.45
N ALA A 139 23.35 -5.44 -8.31
CA ALA A 139 23.35 -4.78 -7.01
C ALA A 139 22.34 -5.45 -6.05
N GLU A 140 21.20 -5.90 -6.58
CA GLU A 140 20.20 -6.60 -5.79
C GLU A 140 20.67 -7.99 -5.34
N THR A 141 21.32 -8.75 -6.23
CA THR A 141 21.82 -10.09 -5.90
C THR A 141 22.97 -10.07 -4.89
N LEU A 142 23.88 -9.09 -5.00
CA LEU A 142 24.93 -8.84 -4.01
C LEU A 142 24.33 -8.40 -2.67
N GLY A 143 23.36 -7.49 -2.70
CA GLY A 143 22.67 -7.01 -1.49
C GLY A 143 21.95 -8.13 -0.73
N ARG A 144 21.19 -8.98 -1.44
CA ARG A 144 20.52 -10.16 -0.85
C ARG A 144 21.51 -11.13 -0.22
N SER A 145 22.61 -11.42 -0.92
CA SER A 145 23.69 -12.27 -0.41
C SER A 145 24.33 -11.70 0.84
N MET A 146 24.58 -10.38 0.87
CA MET A 146 25.15 -9.71 2.04
C MET A 146 24.21 -9.76 3.26
N ILE A 147 22.90 -9.53 3.05
CA ILE A 147 21.89 -9.63 4.11
C ILE A 147 21.79 -11.06 4.63
N ALA A 148 21.80 -12.05 3.74
CA ALA A 148 21.77 -13.46 4.14
C ALA A 148 22.99 -13.85 4.98
N LEU A 149 24.19 -13.44 4.56
CA LEU A 149 25.42 -13.64 5.32
C LEU A 149 25.34 -12.94 6.70
N HIS A 150 24.81 -11.72 6.74
CA HIS A 150 24.65 -10.99 7.99
C HIS A 150 23.66 -11.70 8.94
N ALA A 151 22.53 -12.17 8.42
CA ALA A 151 21.57 -12.94 9.19
C ALA A 151 22.22 -14.20 9.79
N GLU A 152 22.93 -14.98 8.97
CA GLU A 152 23.64 -16.19 9.41
C GLU A 152 24.67 -15.86 10.49
N THR A 153 25.49 -14.82 10.31
CA THR A 153 26.46 -14.42 11.34
C THR A 153 25.77 -14.05 12.66
N SER A 154 24.66 -13.32 12.60
CA SER A 154 23.91 -12.92 13.81
C SER A 154 23.29 -14.13 14.52
N GLU A 155 22.78 -15.11 13.78
CA GLU A 155 22.22 -16.34 14.35
C GLU A 155 23.31 -17.17 15.04
N LEU A 156 24.48 -17.30 14.42
CA LEU A 156 25.62 -17.99 15.00
C LEU A 156 26.12 -17.29 16.27
N GLU A 157 26.16 -15.95 16.30
CA GLU A 157 26.54 -15.20 17.50
C GLU A 157 25.54 -15.38 18.65
N GLN A 158 24.24 -15.37 18.35
CA GLN A 158 23.21 -15.65 19.35
C GLN A 158 23.31 -17.09 19.87
N MET A 159 23.51 -18.06 18.98
CA MET A 159 23.68 -19.46 19.35
C MET A 159 24.92 -19.65 20.22
N ARG A 160 26.04 -19.01 19.87
CA ARG A 160 27.26 -18.97 20.71
C ARG A 160 26.95 -18.45 22.11
N GLY A 161 26.22 -17.33 22.22
CA GLY A 161 25.82 -16.77 23.52
C GLY A 161 24.97 -17.74 24.35
N ARG A 162 24.03 -18.43 23.72
CA ARG A 162 23.18 -19.45 24.38
C ARG A 162 23.98 -20.65 24.86
N VAL A 163 24.90 -21.16 24.04
CA VAL A 163 25.79 -22.27 24.41
C VAL A 163 26.65 -21.87 25.60
N HIS A 164 27.21 -20.66 25.62
CA HIS A 164 28.02 -20.19 26.73
C HIS A 164 27.24 -20.10 28.06
N VAL A 165 25.99 -19.64 28.02
CA VAL A 165 25.13 -19.63 29.22
C VAL A 165 24.82 -21.05 29.70
N LEU A 166 24.56 -21.98 28.78
CA LEU A 166 24.32 -23.38 29.12
C LEU A 166 25.57 -24.05 29.72
N GLU A 167 26.75 -23.76 29.17
CA GLU A 167 28.03 -24.23 29.68
C GLU A 167 28.24 -23.75 31.12
N ALA A 168 28.13 -22.44 31.38
CA ALA A 168 28.26 -21.87 32.71
C ALA A 168 27.25 -22.47 33.71
N TYR A 169 26.01 -22.72 33.27
CA TYR A 169 25.00 -23.37 34.09
C TYR A 169 25.36 -24.83 34.42
N ILE A 170 25.83 -25.60 33.44
CA ILE A 170 26.26 -26.99 33.64
C ILE A 170 27.46 -27.05 34.57
N GLU A 171 28.43 -26.16 34.41
CA GLU A 171 29.59 -26.06 35.30
C GLU A 171 29.16 -25.76 36.73
N GLN A 172 28.29 -24.76 36.93
CA GLN A 172 27.77 -24.41 38.24
C GLN A 172 27.00 -25.58 38.89
N GLU A 173 26.11 -26.23 38.15
CA GLU A 173 25.32 -27.35 38.65
C GLU A 173 26.23 -28.55 38.97
N SER A 174 27.25 -28.80 38.15
CA SER A 174 28.24 -29.87 38.39
C SER A 174 29.06 -29.61 39.66
N ALA A 175 29.48 -28.36 39.89
CA ALA A 175 30.18 -27.97 41.10
C ALA A 175 29.29 -28.15 42.33
N SER A 176 28.03 -27.70 42.26
CA SER A 176 27.07 -27.86 43.36
C SER A 176 26.77 -29.33 43.66
N ALA A 177 26.62 -30.17 42.63
CA ALA A 177 26.43 -31.60 42.79
C ALA A 177 27.66 -32.29 43.42
N ASN A 178 28.87 -31.88 43.03
CA ASN A 178 30.11 -32.38 43.62
C ASN A 178 30.24 -31.98 45.10
N ASP A 179 29.95 -30.73 45.45
CA ASP A 179 29.93 -30.26 46.83
C ASP A 179 28.92 -31.05 47.68
N LEU A 180 27.71 -31.26 47.15
CA LEU A 180 26.69 -32.04 47.82
C LEU A 180 27.10 -33.51 47.99
N LEU A 181 27.72 -34.12 46.97
CA LEU A 181 28.27 -35.47 47.08
C LEU A 181 29.36 -35.56 48.14
N GLN A 182 30.21 -34.54 48.28
CA GLN A 182 31.23 -34.48 49.32
C GLN A 182 30.60 -34.40 50.72
N ILE A 183 29.54 -33.61 50.89
CA ILE A 183 28.78 -33.51 52.14
C ILE A 183 28.09 -34.85 52.47
N LEU A 184 27.45 -35.50 51.49
CA LEU A 184 26.77 -36.78 51.73
C LEU A 184 27.73 -37.93 52.04
N ARG A 185 28.97 -37.86 51.54
CA ARG A 185 30.02 -38.84 51.81
C ARG A 185 30.75 -38.58 53.12
N SER A 186 30.55 -37.43 53.77
CA SER A 186 31.15 -37.17 55.07
C SER A 186 30.37 -37.91 56.16
N ASP A 187 31.09 -38.40 57.17
CA ASP A 187 30.51 -39.12 58.31
C ASP A 187 29.61 -38.22 59.19
N ASP A 188 29.62 -36.90 58.95
CA ASP A 188 28.81 -35.91 59.66
C ASP A 188 27.38 -35.76 59.10
N TYR A 189 27.07 -36.38 57.95
CA TYR A 189 25.75 -36.27 57.34
C TYR A 189 24.68 -37.01 58.18
N LYS A 190 23.71 -36.25 58.68
CA LYS A 190 22.49 -36.78 59.31
C LYS A 190 21.28 -36.34 58.51
N PRO A 191 20.45 -37.26 57.99
CA PRO A 191 19.24 -36.89 57.27
C PRO A 191 18.30 -36.10 58.19
N ALA A 192 17.72 -35.02 57.68
CA ALA A 192 16.77 -34.21 58.43
C ALA A 192 15.56 -35.05 58.86
N ASN A 193 15.13 -34.94 60.12
CA ASN A 193 14.05 -35.76 60.69
C ASN A 193 12.69 -35.56 59.97
N ASP A 194 12.51 -34.44 59.27
CA ASP A 194 11.27 -34.10 58.53
C ASP A 194 11.30 -34.53 57.05
N LEU A 195 12.37 -35.18 56.57
CA LEU A 195 12.56 -35.49 55.15
C LEU A 195 11.47 -36.42 54.59
N ALA A 196 10.96 -37.36 55.41
CA ALA A 196 9.84 -38.22 55.04
C ALA A 196 8.53 -37.43 54.84
N ARG A 197 8.27 -36.44 55.70
CA ARG A 197 7.10 -35.57 55.60
C ARG A 197 7.19 -34.68 54.37
N GLN A 198 8.35 -34.06 54.13
CA GLN A 198 8.58 -33.23 52.95
C GLN A 198 8.50 -34.03 51.65
N ASN A 199 8.99 -35.27 51.61
CA ASN A 199 8.85 -36.16 50.45
C ASN A 199 7.38 -36.44 50.12
N LEU A 200 6.57 -36.76 51.13
CA LEU A 200 5.13 -36.99 50.92
C LEU A 200 4.41 -35.74 50.41
N ASP A 201 4.73 -34.56 50.95
CA ASP A 201 4.15 -33.31 50.49
C ASP A 201 4.60 -32.96 49.05
N MET A 202 5.86 -33.24 48.71
CA MET A 202 6.37 -33.06 47.35
C MET A 202 5.73 -34.03 46.35
N GLN A 203 5.56 -35.30 46.73
CA GLN A 203 4.83 -36.28 45.92
C GLN A 203 3.37 -35.87 45.71
N ARG A 204 2.70 -35.31 46.72
CA ARG A 204 1.34 -34.76 46.58
C ARG A 204 1.30 -33.59 45.61
N LYS A 205 2.25 -32.65 45.71
CA LYS A 205 2.39 -31.51 44.78
C LYS A 205 2.67 -31.98 43.35
N ILE A 206 3.57 -32.94 43.17
CA ILE A 206 3.88 -33.53 41.86
C ILE A 206 2.63 -34.18 41.26
N LYS A 207 1.88 -34.98 42.03
CA LYS A 207 0.63 -35.57 41.55
C LYS A 207 -0.41 -34.51 41.15
N ALA A 208 -0.55 -33.45 41.95
CA ALA A 208 -1.46 -32.35 41.65
C ALA A 208 -1.06 -31.57 40.38
N MET A 209 0.25 -31.31 40.19
CA MET A 209 0.78 -30.65 39.00
C MET A 209 0.69 -31.55 37.76
N ALA A 210 1.02 -32.84 37.90
CA ALA A 210 0.93 -33.81 36.82
C ALA A 210 -0.50 -34.00 36.32
N ALA A 211 -1.49 -33.93 37.21
CA ALA A 211 -2.90 -33.93 36.84
C ALA A 211 -3.31 -32.70 36.00
N ARG A 212 -2.60 -31.57 36.12
CA ARG A 212 -2.84 -30.34 35.32
C ARG A 212 -2.09 -30.31 33.99
N ILE A 213 -1.06 -31.13 33.79
CA ILE A 213 -0.31 -31.22 32.53
C ILE A 213 -1.23 -31.45 31.31
N PRO A 214 -2.19 -32.41 31.32
CA PRO A 214 -3.09 -32.59 30.18
C PRO A 214 -3.91 -31.33 29.89
N GLU A 215 -4.44 -30.65 30.91
CA GLU A 215 -5.17 -29.38 30.74
C GLU A 215 -4.29 -28.28 30.10
N HIS A 216 -3.03 -28.16 30.52
CA HIS A 216 -2.08 -27.22 29.91
C HIS A 216 -1.71 -27.62 28.47
N LYS A 217 -1.55 -28.91 28.19
CA LYS A 217 -1.32 -29.41 26.83
C LYS A 217 -2.53 -29.15 25.93
N ASP A 218 -3.73 -29.37 26.41
CA ASP A 218 -4.98 -29.09 25.69
C ASP A 218 -5.15 -27.59 25.45
N ARG A 219 -4.78 -26.75 26.44
CA ARG A 219 -4.75 -25.30 26.29
C ARG A 219 -3.73 -24.86 25.23
N VAL A 220 -2.51 -25.38 25.25
CA VAL A 220 -1.48 -25.11 24.21
C VAL A 220 -1.95 -25.60 22.84
N TYR A 221 -2.56 -26.78 22.77
CA TYR A 221 -3.11 -27.32 21.52
C TYR A 221 -4.25 -26.45 20.99
N SER A 222 -5.15 -25.97 21.85
CA SER A 222 -6.22 -25.04 21.47
C SER A 222 -5.68 -23.68 21.02
N LEU A 223 -4.65 -23.15 21.68
CA LEU A 223 -3.97 -21.91 21.30
C LEU A 223 -3.25 -22.06 19.97
N ASN A 224 -2.51 -23.15 19.77
CA ASN A 224 -1.85 -23.45 18.50
C ASN A 224 -2.86 -23.74 17.38
N LYS A 225 -4.00 -24.36 17.68
CA LYS A 225 -5.08 -24.56 16.71
C LYS A 225 -5.74 -23.24 16.32
N CYS A 226 -5.94 -22.32 17.28
CA CYS A 226 -6.41 -20.97 16.99
C CYS A 226 -5.35 -20.16 16.22
N HIS A 227 -4.07 -20.32 16.55
CA HIS A 227 -2.94 -19.65 15.88
C HIS A 227 -2.73 -20.17 14.45
N ASN A 228 -2.90 -21.47 14.22
CA ASN A 228 -2.88 -22.08 12.89
C ASN A 228 -4.17 -21.83 12.08
N ALA A 229 -5.25 -21.39 12.73
CA ALA A 229 -6.42 -20.83 12.03
C ALA A 229 -6.26 -19.33 11.71
N SER A 230 -5.31 -18.66 12.38
CA SER A 230 -5.06 -17.22 12.31
C SER A 230 -3.65 -16.88 11.84
N TYR A 231 -3.00 -17.70 11.02
CA TYR A 231 -1.98 -17.13 10.14
C TYR A 231 -2.77 -16.38 9.06
N ASN A 232 -3.04 -15.11 9.33
CA ASN A 232 -3.44 -14.20 8.26
C ASN A 232 -2.18 -14.00 7.41
N THR A 233 -1.90 -14.92 6.50
CA THR A 233 -0.91 -14.66 5.44
C THR A 233 -1.35 -13.36 4.77
N ILE A 234 -0.39 -12.52 4.40
CA ILE A 234 -0.64 -11.30 3.62
C ILE A 234 -1.56 -11.61 2.43
N GLU A 235 -1.40 -12.78 1.82
CA GLU A 235 -2.23 -13.30 0.73
C GLU A 235 -3.71 -13.49 1.09
N LYS A 236 -4.03 -13.93 2.32
CA LYS A 236 -5.41 -14.08 2.79
C LYS A 236 -6.06 -12.72 3.08
N ILE A 237 -5.28 -11.77 3.60
CA ILE A 237 -5.73 -10.39 3.82
C ILE A 237 -6.07 -9.73 2.47
N VAL A 238 -5.25 -9.95 1.44
CA VAL A 238 -5.51 -9.46 0.08
C VAL A 238 -6.77 -10.07 -0.53
N GLN A 239 -7.02 -11.37 -0.28
CA GLN A 239 -8.26 -12.03 -0.72
C GLN A 239 -9.49 -11.47 0.01
N ASP A 240 -9.43 -11.34 1.33
CA ASP A 240 -10.52 -10.77 2.13
C ASP A 240 -10.81 -9.31 1.73
N GLU A 241 -9.77 -8.53 1.40
CA GLU A 241 -9.91 -7.17 0.88
C GLU A 241 -10.60 -7.14 -0.48
N ALA A 242 -10.23 -8.04 -1.40
CA ALA A 242 -10.87 -8.14 -2.71
C ALA A 242 -12.36 -8.53 -2.60
N ASP A 243 -12.68 -9.49 -1.73
CA ASP A 243 -14.06 -9.92 -1.47
C ASP A 243 -14.89 -8.79 -0.84
N TYR A 244 -14.30 -8.02 0.07
CA TYR A 244 -14.95 -6.86 0.66
C TYR A 244 -15.23 -5.77 -0.37
N LEU A 245 -14.27 -5.47 -1.25
CA LEU A 245 -14.47 -4.49 -2.33
C LEU A 245 -15.57 -4.92 -3.30
N ASN A 246 -15.64 -6.22 -3.62
CA ASN A 246 -16.71 -6.79 -4.43
C ASN A 246 -18.08 -6.64 -3.75
N LEU A 247 -18.15 -6.95 -2.45
CA LEU A 247 -19.39 -6.80 -1.68
C LEU A 247 -19.82 -5.33 -1.61
N LEU A 248 -18.87 -4.40 -1.47
CA LEU A 248 -19.14 -2.97 -1.45
C LEU A 248 -19.66 -2.49 -2.82
N ALA A 249 -19.13 -3.00 -3.92
CA ALA A 249 -19.64 -2.74 -5.25
C ALA A 249 -21.08 -3.26 -5.43
N GLN A 250 -21.37 -4.49 -4.96
CA GLN A 250 -22.73 -5.05 -4.97
C GLN A 250 -23.69 -4.21 -4.13
N LYS A 251 -23.26 -3.80 -2.93
CA LYS A 251 -24.05 -2.96 -2.04
C LYS A 251 -24.36 -1.61 -2.68
N LYS A 252 -23.40 -0.97 -3.34
CA LYS A 252 -23.63 0.27 -4.10
C LYS A 252 -24.61 0.07 -5.26
N GLY A 253 -24.56 -1.07 -5.94
CA GLY A 253 -25.53 -1.40 -7.00
C GLY A 253 -26.94 -1.55 -6.45
N LEU A 254 -27.09 -2.30 -5.35
CA LEU A 254 -28.38 -2.49 -4.68
C LEU A 254 -28.91 -1.18 -4.07
N ASP A 255 -28.06 -0.36 -3.46
CA ASP A 255 -28.44 0.96 -2.95
C ASP A 255 -28.97 1.84 -4.10
N ALA A 256 -28.34 1.82 -5.28
CA ALA A 256 -28.80 2.56 -6.47
C ALA A 256 -30.12 2.01 -7.05
N GLU A 257 -30.39 0.71 -6.92
CA GLU A 257 -31.69 0.13 -7.28
C GLU A 257 -32.77 0.53 -6.28
N VAL A 258 -32.46 0.53 -4.98
CA VAL A 258 -33.38 0.92 -3.91
C VAL A 258 -33.69 2.42 -3.97
N ASP A 259 -32.69 3.26 -4.29
CA ASP A 259 -32.87 4.71 -4.44
C ASP A 259 -33.89 5.08 -5.53
N GLN A 260 -34.06 4.25 -6.58
CA GLN A 260 -35.11 4.45 -7.58
C GLN A 260 -36.52 4.34 -7.00
N PHE A 261 -36.66 3.66 -5.86
CA PHE A 261 -37.92 3.49 -5.13
C PHE A 261 -38.02 4.37 -3.88
N SER A 262 -37.07 5.29 -3.65
CA SER A 262 -37.04 6.20 -2.48
C SER A 262 -38.26 7.12 -2.34
N GLY A 263 -39.08 7.25 -3.40
CA GLY A 263 -40.35 7.97 -3.38
C GLY A 263 -41.57 7.14 -2.98
N LEU A 264 -41.42 5.83 -2.77
CA LEU A 264 -42.51 4.95 -2.36
C LEU A 264 -42.52 4.80 -0.82
N PRO A 265 -43.70 4.84 -0.18
CA PRO A 265 -43.84 4.54 1.24
C PRO A 265 -43.36 3.12 1.59
N ASP A 266 -42.78 2.96 2.78
CA ASP A 266 -42.26 1.67 3.29
C ASP A 266 -43.33 0.56 3.45
N ASP A 267 -44.63 0.91 3.47
CA ASP A 267 -45.74 -0.06 3.55
C ASP A 267 -46.26 -0.44 2.14
N LEU A 268 -46.21 -1.74 1.83
CA LEU A 268 -46.60 -2.31 0.54
C LEU A 268 -48.04 -1.95 0.12
N LYS A 269 -48.95 -1.76 1.08
CA LYS A 269 -50.35 -1.43 0.78
C LYS A 269 -50.51 0.04 0.37
N THR A 270 -49.80 0.95 1.04
CA THR A 270 -49.85 2.39 0.75
C THR A 270 -49.09 2.71 -0.52
N ALA A 271 -47.92 2.09 -0.75
CA ALA A 271 -47.17 2.21 -1.99
C ALA A 271 -47.96 1.77 -3.23
N ARG A 272 -48.74 0.68 -3.11
CA ARG A 272 -49.65 0.23 -4.20
C ARG A 272 -50.77 1.24 -4.47
N ALA A 273 -51.33 1.84 -3.42
CA ALA A 273 -52.37 2.84 -3.56
C ALA A 273 -51.85 4.11 -4.27
N GLU A 274 -50.65 4.57 -3.91
CA GLU A 274 -50.00 5.72 -4.55
C GLU A 274 -49.61 5.44 -6.02
N LEU A 275 -49.10 4.24 -6.32
CA LEU A 275 -48.83 3.84 -7.71
C LEU A 275 -50.10 3.80 -8.57
N GLU A 276 -51.20 3.26 -8.05
CA GLU A 276 -52.48 3.25 -8.76
C GLU A 276 -53.06 4.66 -8.91
N HIS A 277 -52.88 5.54 -7.93
CA HIS A 277 -53.23 6.96 -8.03
C HIS A 277 -52.44 7.65 -9.16
N LEU A 278 -51.11 7.54 -9.17
CA LEU A 278 -50.26 8.13 -10.21
C LEU A 278 -50.57 7.55 -11.60
N ARG A 279 -50.88 6.26 -11.71
CA ARG A 279 -51.35 5.64 -12.96
C ARG A 279 -52.68 6.22 -13.43
N ALA A 280 -53.62 6.45 -12.52
CA ALA A 280 -54.89 7.08 -12.84
C ALA A 280 -54.69 8.52 -13.33
N GLU A 281 -53.80 9.27 -12.70
CA GLU A 281 -53.46 10.65 -13.08
C GLU A 281 -52.81 10.71 -14.48
N VAL A 282 -51.84 9.85 -14.77
CA VAL A 282 -51.24 9.76 -16.12
C VAL A 282 -52.29 9.40 -17.17
N ARG A 283 -53.20 8.47 -16.88
CA ARG A 283 -54.31 8.13 -17.80
C ARG A 283 -55.24 9.31 -18.01
N ALA A 284 -55.58 10.06 -16.96
CA ALA A 284 -56.43 11.25 -17.07
C ALA A 284 -55.77 12.35 -17.92
N ILE A 285 -54.48 12.61 -17.71
CA ILE A 285 -53.69 13.56 -18.51
C ILE A 285 -53.62 13.09 -19.97
N THR A 286 -53.43 11.79 -20.21
CA THR A 286 -53.38 11.21 -21.56
C THR A 286 -54.72 11.35 -22.26
N GLN A 287 -55.83 11.02 -21.59
CA GLN A 287 -57.19 11.20 -22.13
C GLN A 287 -57.52 12.67 -22.40
N HIS A 288 -57.08 13.57 -21.52
CA HIS A 288 -57.26 15.01 -21.73
C HIS A 288 -56.48 15.51 -22.95
N ARG A 289 -55.22 15.06 -23.09
CA ARG A 289 -54.41 15.32 -24.29
C ARG A 289 -55.11 14.80 -25.54
N ASP A 290 -55.60 13.57 -25.51
CA ASP A 290 -56.23 12.93 -26.66
C ASP A 290 -57.55 13.61 -27.02
N ALA A 291 -58.36 14.04 -26.04
CA ALA A 291 -59.59 14.80 -26.28
C ALA A 291 -59.31 16.21 -26.85
N ILE A 292 -58.25 16.89 -26.38
CA ILE A 292 -57.81 18.17 -26.98
C ILE A 292 -57.35 17.93 -28.43
N PHE A 293 -56.61 16.85 -28.66
CA PHE A 293 -56.11 16.49 -29.98
C PHE A 293 -57.27 16.17 -30.95
N GLU A 294 -58.23 15.35 -30.53
CA GLU A 294 -59.45 15.06 -31.30
C GLU A 294 -60.24 16.35 -31.59
N GLY A 295 -60.42 17.24 -30.62
CA GLY A 295 -61.10 18.52 -30.81
C GLY A 295 -60.37 19.48 -31.77
N LEU A 296 -59.05 19.40 -31.87
CA LEU A 296 -58.26 20.11 -32.88
C LEU A 296 -58.44 19.49 -34.28
N VAL A 297 -58.40 18.16 -34.37
CA VAL A 297 -58.58 17.42 -35.63
C VAL A 297 -59.99 17.61 -36.21
N GLU A 298 -61.04 17.60 -35.38
CA GLU A 298 -62.42 17.82 -35.84
C GLU A 298 -62.67 19.24 -36.36
N ARG A 299 -62.00 20.25 -35.79
CA ARG A 299 -62.10 21.66 -36.22
C ARG A 299 -61.46 21.91 -37.58
N GLU A 300 -60.40 21.17 -37.91
CA GLU A 300 -59.71 21.29 -39.20
C GLU A 300 -60.26 20.32 -40.27
N SER A 301 -61.11 19.37 -39.87
CA SER A 301 -61.77 18.45 -40.79
C SER A 301 -63.00 19.12 -41.47
N PRO A 302 -63.12 19.12 -42.81
CA PRO A 302 -64.27 19.73 -43.49
C PRO A 302 -65.56 18.96 -43.19
N ARG A 303 -66.55 19.62 -42.57
CA ARG A 303 -67.91 19.06 -42.42
C ARG A 303 -68.53 18.83 -43.79
N LYS A 304 -68.75 17.57 -44.16
CA LYS A 304 -69.58 17.18 -45.31
C LYS A 304 -71.05 17.49 -44.96
N GLY A 305 -71.56 18.62 -45.45
CA GLY A 305 -72.99 18.93 -45.40
C GLY A 305 -73.80 17.89 -46.19
N ARG A 306 -74.93 17.45 -45.63
CA ARG A 306 -76.02 16.83 -46.39
C ARG A 306 -76.79 17.90 -47.14
#